data_AF-A0A1Y4BJE7-F1
#
_entry.id   AF-A0A1Y4BJE7-F1
#
_cell.length_a   1.000
_cell.length_b   1.000
_cell.length_c   1.000
_cell.angle_alpha   90.00
_cell.angle_beta   90.00
_cell.angle_gamma   90.00
#
_symmetry.space_group_name_H-M   'P 1'
#
loop_
_entity.id
_entity.type
_entity.pdbx_description
1 polymer ?
#
loop_
_entity_poly.entity_id
_entity_poly.type
_entity_poly.pdbx_seq_one_letter_code
_entity_poly.pdbx_strand_id
1 'polypeptide(L)' 'MDYLELLQRNLVDEIEATRAYAATMAMAPPGDIPVLLELLADETDHIAHVAQLISQQTGNPVDYSALVSGVE' A
#
# COMPACT_ATOMS: atom_id res chain seq x y z
N MET A 1 5.51 15.59 -11.68
CA MET A 1 5.21 15.18 -10.30
C MET A 1 4.77 16.37 -9.51
N ASP A 2 3.47 16.58 -9.52
CA ASP A 2 2.77 17.39 -8.53
C ASP A 2 2.48 16.57 -7.26
N TYR A 3 1.81 17.19 -6.28
CA TYR A 3 1.49 16.55 -5.01
C TYR A 3 0.57 15.32 -5.16
N LEU A 4 -0.41 15.38 -6.07
CA LEU A 4 -1.33 14.27 -6.30
C LEU A 4 -0.61 13.08 -6.94
N GLU A 5 0.25 13.35 -7.93
CA GLU A 5 1.08 12.31 -8.57
C GLU A 5 2.01 11.63 -7.55
N LEU A 6 2.54 12.37 -6.57
CA LEU A 6 3.34 11.81 -5.47
C LEU A 6 2.51 10.95 -4.53
N LEU A 7 1.31 11.38 -4.13
CA LEU A 7 0.44 10.58 -3.28
C LEU A 7 -0.01 9.28 -3.98
N GLN A 8 -0.38 9.35 -5.26
CA GLN A 8 -0.75 8.18 -6.04
C GLN A 8 0.39 7.19 -6.16
N ARG A 9 1.63 7.68 -6.37
CA ARG A 9 2.82 6.84 -6.36
C ARG A 9 3.02 6.18 -5.00
N ASN A 10 2.96 6.94 -3.91
CA ASN A 10 3.13 6.39 -2.56
C ASN A 10 2.09 5.29 -2.30
N LEU A 11 0.82 5.51 -2.68
CA LEU A 11 -0.23 4.50 -2.52
C LEU A 11 0.11 3.19 -3.24
N VAL A 12 0.63 3.27 -4.47
CA VAL A 12 1.07 2.09 -5.23
C VAL A 12 2.25 1.42 -4.53
N ASP A 13 3.23 2.19 -4.09
CA ASP A 13 4.42 1.68 -3.42
C ASP A 13 4.05 0.92 -2.12
N GLU A 14 3.11 1.43 -1.30
CA GLU A 14 2.66 0.72 -0.08
C GLU A 14 1.88 -0.56 -0.39
N ILE A 15 1.09 -0.58 -1.48
CA ILE A 15 0.38 -1.80 -1.91
C ILE A 15 1.37 -2.86 -2.39
N GLU A 16 2.41 -2.46 -3.13
CA GLU A 16 3.48 -3.37 -3.54
C GLU A 16 4.31 -3.85 -2.34
N ALA A 17 4.58 -2.99 -1.35
CA ALA A 17 5.22 -3.38 -0.10
C ALA A 17 4.38 -4.41 0.67
N THR A 18 3.06 -4.20 0.78
CA THR A 18 2.12 -5.16 1.38
C THR A 18 2.19 -6.54 0.69
N ARG A 19 2.16 -6.55 -0.66
CA ARG A 19 2.31 -7.78 -1.46
C ARG A 19 3.67 -8.44 -1.25
N ALA A 20 4.74 -7.64 -1.18
CA ALA A 20 6.10 -8.12 -0.98
C ALA A 20 6.29 -8.74 0.42
N TYR A 21 5.76 -8.14 1.48
CA TYR A 21 5.82 -8.72 2.83
C TYR A 21 5.01 -10.01 2.93
N ALA A 22 3.83 -10.07 2.31
CA ALA A 22 3.05 -11.30 2.24
C ALA A 22 3.82 -12.44 1.53
N ALA A 23 4.46 -12.14 0.39
CA ALA A 23 5.30 -13.10 -0.31
C ALA A 23 6.55 -13.49 0.50
N THR A 24 7.16 -12.54 1.21
CA THR A 24 8.33 -12.78 2.07
C THR A 24 7.97 -13.73 3.21
N MET A 25 6.81 -13.55 3.84
CA MET A 25 6.33 -14.46 4.89
C MET A 25 6.18 -15.90 4.42
N ALA A 26 5.84 -16.13 3.15
CA ALA A 26 5.73 -17.49 2.61
C ALA A 26 7.08 -18.25 2.58
N MET A 27 8.20 -17.52 2.62
CA MET A 27 9.56 -18.05 2.55
C MET A 27 10.36 -17.87 3.84
N ALA A 28 9.85 -17.07 4.78
CA ALA A 28 10.57 -16.67 5.98
C ALA A 28 10.66 -17.80 7.01
N PRO A 29 11.75 -17.85 7.81
CA PRO A 29 11.78 -18.73 8.97
C PRO A 29 10.69 -18.30 9.99
N PRO A 30 10.13 -19.23 10.79
CA PRO A 30 9.04 -18.91 11.70
C PRO A 30 9.32 -17.77 12.70
N GLY A 31 10.59 -17.56 13.06
CA GLY A 31 11.01 -16.50 13.98
C GLY A 31 10.84 -15.08 13.42
N ASP A 32 10.84 -14.91 12.10
CA ASP A 32 10.77 -13.59 11.46
C ASP A 32 9.33 -13.17 11.13
N ILE A 33 8.39 -14.12 11.14
CA ILE A 33 6.97 -13.90 10.79
C ILE A 33 6.32 -12.79 11.64
N PRO A 34 6.53 -12.67 12.96
CA PRO A 34 5.92 -11.60 13.74
C PRO A 34 6.29 -10.19 13.27
N VAL A 35 7.56 -9.98 12.88
CA VAL A 35 8.02 -8.68 12.37
C VAL A 35 7.45 -8.41 10.99
N LEU A 36 7.38 -9.43 10.13
CA LEU A 36 6.78 -9.27 8.79
C LEU A 36 5.27 -9.00 8.85
N LEU A 37 4.57 -9.53 9.87
CA LEU A 37 3.17 -9.18 10.14
C LEU A 37 3.02 -7.74 10.62
N GLU A 38 3.93 -7.26 11.47
CA GLU A 38 3.97 -5.85 11.91
C GLU A 38 4.18 -4.91 10.71
N LEU A 39 5.19 -5.18 9.88
CA LEU A 39 5.45 -4.40 8.66
C LEU A 39 4.26 -4.41 7.70
N LEU A 40 3.63 -5.57 7.48
CA LEU A 40 2.44 -5.66 6.65
C LEU A 40 1.29 -4.82 7.22
N ALA A 41 1.10 -4.81 8.55
CA ALA A 41 0.07 -4.01 9.19
C ALA A 41 0.34 -2.50 9.02
N ASP A 42 1.59 -2.07 9.22
CA ASP A 42 2.00 -0.67 9.00
C ASP A 42 1.66 -0.22 7.57
N GLU A 43 1.96 -1.03 6.55
CA GLU A 43 1.64 -0.66 5.17
C GLU A 43 0.13 -0.58 4.91
N THR A 44 -0.69 -1.41 5.56
CA THR A 44 -2.15 -1.29 5.44
C THR A 44 -2.68 0.00 6.05
N ASP A 45 -2.08 0.48 7.15
CA ASP A 45 -2.41 1.79 7.73
C ASP A 45 -1.94 2.94 6.82
N HIS A 46 -0.74 2.84 6.24
CA HIS A 46 -0.23 3.81 5.27
C HIS A 46 -1.15 3.92 4.05
N ILE A 47 -1.60 2.79 3.47
CA ILE A 47 -2.55 2.75 2.36
C ILE A 47 -3.82 3.54 2.71
N ALA A 48 -4.41 3.31 3.89
CA ALA A 48 -5.62 3.99 4.32
C ALA A 48 -5.41 5.51 4.42
N HIS A 49 -4.30 5.94 5.03
CA HIS A 49 -3.98 7.35 5.17
C HIS A 49 -3.71 8.04 3.84
N VAL A 50 -2.91 7.43 2.96
CA VAL A 50 -2.59 8.01 1.64
C VAL A 50 -3.85 8.06 0.76
N ALA A 51 -4.69 7.02 0.76
CA ALA A 51 -5.95 7.01 0.03
C ALA A 51 -6.90 8.12 0.51
N GLN A 52 -6.94 8.38 1.81
CA GLN A 52 -7.71 9.49 2.36
C GLN A 52 -7.20 10.84 1.86
N LEU A 53 -5.89 11.06 1.82
CA LEU A 53 -5.29 12.30 1.30
C LEU A 53 -5.62 12.48 -0.18
N ILE A 54 -5.51 11.44 -1.01
CA ILE A 54 -5.90 11.49 -2.42
C ILE A 54 -7.38 11.85 -2.57
N SER A 55 -8.24 11.25 -1.74
CA SER A 55 -9.68 11.53 -1.78
C SER A 55 -10.00 12.99 -1.42
N GLN A 56 -9.26 13.56 -0.46
CA GLN A 56 -9.39 14.98 -0.10
C GLN A 56 -8.91 15.92 -1.22
N GLN A 57 -7.86 15.56 -1.96
CA GLN A 57 -7.35 16.35 -3.09
C GLN A 57 -8.31 16.32 -4.30
N THR A 58 -8.92 15.17 -4.57
CA THR A 58 -9.71 14.94 -5.78
C THR A 58 -11.22 15.11 -5.58
N GLY A 59 -11.70 15.09 -4.33
CA GLY A 59 -13.11 15.07 -3.98
C GLY A 59 -13.82 13.73 -4.28
N ASN A 60 -13.08 12.70 -4.66
CA ASN A 60 -13.60 11.39 -5.07
C ASN A 60 -12.87 10.26 -4.36
N PRO A 61 -13.50 9.08 -4.17
CA PRO A 61 -12.78 7.89 -3.74
C PRO A 61 -11.65 7.53 -4.70
N VAL A 62 -10.60 6.89 -4.18
CA VAL A 62 -9.50 6.37 -5.01
C VAL A 62 -9.99 5.28 -5.97
N ASP A 63 -9.64 5.41 -7.25
CA ASP A 63 -9.78 4.35 -8.24
C ASP A 63 -8.53 3.45 -8.21
N TYR A 64 -8.57 2.40 -7.41
CA TYR A 64 -7.45 1.46 -7.26
C TYR A 64 -7.16 0.68 -8.55
N SER A 65 -8.18 0.39 -9.36
CA SER A 65 -8.01 -0.35 -10.63
C SER A 65 -7.23 0.45 -11.67
N ALA A 66 -7.37 1.78 -11.64
CA ALA A 66 -6.61 2.68 -12.50
C ALA A 66 -5.16 2.90 -12.04
N LEU A 67 -4.87 2.72 -10.74
CA LEU A 67 -3.56 3.03 -10.16
C LEU A 67 -2.67 1.80 -9.94
N VAL A 68 -3.27 0.65 -9.63
CA VAL A 68 -2.56 -0.53 -9.16
C VAL A 68 -2.78 -1.69 -10.12
N SER A 69 -1.68 -2.20 -10.69
CA SER A 69 -1.76 -3.38 -11.54
C SER A 69 -2.26 -4.60 -10.75
N GLY A 70 -3.16 -5.37 -11.36
CA GLY A 70 -3.72 -6.60 -10.77
C GLY A 70 -4.75 -6.37 -9.66
N VAL A 71 -5.34 -5.18 -9.57
CA VAL A 71 -6.58 -4.92 -8.82
C VAL A 71 -7.71 -4.78 -9.86
N GLU A 72 -8.64 -5.73 -9.88
CA GLU A 72 -9.88 -5.67 -10.68
C GLU A 72 -11.09 -5.28 -9.83
#